data_AF-A0A2T6KVB6-F1
#
_entry.id   AF-A0A2T6KVB6-F1
#
_cell.length_a   1.000
_cell.length_b   1.000
_cell.length_c   1.000
_cell.angle_alpha   90.00
_cell.angle_beta   90.00
_cell.angle_gamma   90.00
#
_symmetry.space_group_name_H-M   'P 1'
#
loop_
_entity.id
_entity.type
_entity.pdbx_description
1 polymer ?
#
loop_
_entity_poly.entity_id
_entity_poly.type
_entity_poly.pdbx_seq_one_letter_code
_entity_poly.pdbx_strand_id
1 'polypeptide(L)'
;MERLLYELDQMGVTKVWLETRHESLNRRDTTMAAALYSQQMISKNLRVDFGRPKEEPMLWVPDAVAGAVSAARHASEVEIRLLLGDAVLEIDIDLQ
;
A
#
# COMPACT_ATOMS: atom_id res chain seq x y z
N MET A 1 -1.35 -7.57 3.09
CA MET A 1 -2.26 -6.42 3.28
C MET A 1 -2.38 -6.06 4.75
N GLU A 2 -2.66 -7.02 5.65
CA GLU A 2 -2.69 -6.77 7.10
C GLU A 2 -1.43 -6.07 7.63
N ARG A 3 -0.25 -6.64 7.36
CA ARG A 3 1.03 -6.02 7.75
C ARG A 3 1.24 -4.64 7.14
N LEU A 4 0.84 -4.44 5.88
CA LEU A 4 0.95 -3.14 5.21
C LEU A 4 0.13 -2.07 5.94
N LEU A 5 -1.12 -2.37 6.28
CA LEU A 5 -1.98 -1.43 7.00
C LEU A 5 -1.44 -1.13 8.40
N TYR A 6 -0.88 -2.15 9.07
CA TYR A 6 -0.21 -1.97 10.36
C TYR A 6 0.94 -0.95 10.27
N GLU A 7 1.86 -1.15 9.34
CA GLU A 7 3.03 -0.27 9.19
C GLU A 7 2.63 1.15 8.80
N LEU A 8 1.68 1.30 7.87
CA LEU A 8 1.18 2.62 7.47
C LEU A 8 0.55 3.36 8.67
N ASP A 9 -0.18 2.65 9.53
CA ASP A 9 -0.70 3.24 10.77
C ASP A 9 0.41 3.68 11.72
N GLN A 10 1.46 2.86 11.91
CA GLN A 10 2.62 3.23 12.75
C GLN A 10 3.38 4.44 12.18
N MET A 11 3.37 4.61 10.86
CA MET A 11 3.93 5.79 10.18
C MET A 11 3.01 7.03 10.25
N GLY A 12 1.83 6.92 10.88
CA GLY A 12 0.89 8.02 11.03
C GLY A 12 0.05 8.32 9.78
N VAL A 13 -0.02 7.38 8.83
CA VAL A 13 -0.91 7.52 7.66
C VAL A 13 -2.36 7.46 8.14
N THR A 14 -3.18 8.39 7.67
CA THR A 14 -4.59 8.48 8.06
C THR A 14 -5.55 8.03 6.96
N LYS A 15 -5.05 7.85 5.73
CA LYS A 15 -5.88 7.43 4.60
C LYS A 15 -5.11 6.56 3.62
N VAL A 16 -5.71 5.43 3.25
CA VAL A 16 -5.24 4.51 2.23
C VAL A 16 -6.33 4.36 1.19
N TRP A 17 -5.93 4.50 -0.07
CA TRP A 17 -6.78 4.24 -1.23
C TRP A 17 -6.32 2.96 -1.90
N LEU A 18 -7.21 1.98 -1.97
CA LEU A 18 -7.00 0.75 -2.74
C LEU A 18 -7.71 0.87 -4.07
N GLU A 19 -7.12 0.33 -5.13
CA GLU A 19 -7.82 0.24 -6.40
C GLU A 19 -9.03 -0.69 -6.29
N THR A 20 -10.17 -0.22 -6.79
CA THR A 20 -11.40 -1.02 -6.88
C THR A 20 -11.18 -2.17 -7.85
N ARG A 21 -11.26 -3.41 -7.35
CA ARG A 21 -11.20 -4.64 -8.14
C ARG A 21 -12.60 -5.27 -8.23
N HIS A 22 -12.65 -6.58 -8.47
CA HIS A 22 -13.88 -7.35 -8.41
C HIS A 22 -14.56 -7.23 -7.04
N GLU A 23 -15.90 -7.17 -7.00
CA GLU A 23 -16.66 -6.90 -5.77
C GLU A 23 -16.31 -7.85 -4.61
N SER A 24 -16.12 -9.14 -4.92
CA SER A 24 -15.72 -10.16 -3.94
C SER A 24 -14.36 -9.89 -3.31
N LEU A 25 -13.40 -9.34 -4.06
CA LEU A 25 -12.07 -8.98 -3.55
C LEU A 25 -12.16 -7.73 -2.66
N ASN A 26 -12.90 -6.71 -3.10
CA ASN A 26 -13.09 -5.49 -2.31
C ASN A 26 -13.76 -5.82 -0.96
N ARG A 27 -14.79 -6.67 -0.97
CA ARG A 27 -15.47 -7.11 0.25
C ARG A 27 -14.53 -7.85 1.21
N ARG A 28 -13.63 -8.69 0.67
CA ARG A 28 -12.62 -9.40 1.46
C ARG A 28 -11.66 -8.42 2.12
N ASP A 29 -11.17 -7.44 1.39
CA ASP A 29 -10.26 -6.41 1.90
C ASP A 29 -10.94 -5.55 2.99
N THR A 30 -12.20 -5.14 2.78
CA THR A 30 -12.98 -4.41 3.79
C THR A 30 -13.20 -5.24 5.05
N THR A 31 -13.53 -6.53 4.91
CA THR A 31 -13.73 -7.44 6.05
C THR A 31 -12.44 -7.61 6.85
N MET A 32 -11.31 -7.76 6.16
CA MET A 32 -9.99 -7.84 6.78
C MET A 32 -9.65 -6.55 7.53
N ALA A 33 -9.83 -5.37 6.93
CA ALA A 33 -9.61 -4.09 7.62
C ALA A 33 -10.50 -3.95 8.86
N ALA A 34 -11.77 -4.34 8.76
CA ALA A 34 -12.71 -4.37 9.90
C ALA A 34 -12.22 -5.26 11.05
N ALA A 35 -11.64 -6.43 10.73
CA ALA A 35 -11.06 -7.32 11.72
C ALA A 35 -9.81 -6.71 12.40
N LEU A 36 -8.97 -5.98 11.67
CA LEU A 36 -7.81 -5.30 12.25
C LEU A 36 -8.24 -4.17 13.21
N TYR A 37 -9.28 -3.40 12.87
CA TYR A 37 -9.83 -2.38 13.78
C TYR A 37 -10.42 -3.00 15.04
N SER A 38 -11.14 -4.13 14.92
CA SER A 38 -11.78 -4.77 16.08
C SER A 38 -10.76 -5.40 17.04
N GLN A 39 -9.64 -5.89 16.50
CA GLN A 39 -8.52 -6.40 17.26
C GLN A 39 -7.56 -5.31 17.77
N GLN A 40 -7.85 -4.03 17.49
CA GLN A 40 -7.00 -2.89 17.84
C GLN A 40 -5.57 -3.00 17.27
N MET A 41 -5.42 -3.72 16.16
CA MET A 41 -4.14 -3.86 15.46
C MET A 41 -3.80 -2.59 14.67
N ILE A 42 -4.80 -1.84 14.23
CA ILE A 42 -4.64 -0.54 13.57
C ILE A 42 -5.62 0.48 14.17
N SER A 43 -5.21 1.75 14.18
CA SER A 43 -6.03 2.86 14.66
C SER A 43 -7.27 3.08 13.79
N LYS A 44 -8.36 3.54 14.41
CA LYS A 44 -9.56 4.03 13.70
C LYS A 44 -9.30 5.31 12.91
N ASN A 45 -8.15 5.96 13.11
CA ASN A 45 -7.74 7.14 12.36
C ASN A 45 -7.23 6.79 10.96
N LEU A 46 -6.72 5.57 10.75
CA LEU A 46 -6.41 5.05 9.43
C LEU A 46 -7.71 4.66 8.73
N ARG A 47 -8.04 5.34 7.63
CA ARG A 47 -9.22 5.01 6.80
C ARG A 47 -8.79 4.26 5.55
N VAL A 48 -9.42 3.12 5.29
CA VAL A 48 -9.20 2.33 4.07
C VAL A 48 -10.40 2.51 3.16
N ASP A 49 -10.20 3.19 2.04
CA ASP A 49 -11.22 3.44 1.01
C ASP A 49 -10.80 2.78 -0.31
N PHE A 50 -11.77 2.65 -1.23
CA PHE A 50 -11.52 2.17 -2.59
C PHE A 50 -11.74 3.29 -3.59
N GLY A 51 -10.75 3.50 -4.46
CA GLY A 51 -10.84 4.43 -5.58
C GLY A 51 -11.05 3.67 -6.89
N ARG A 52 -11.76 4.26 -7.85
CA ARG A 52 -11.84 3.74 -9.22
C ARG A 52 -10.75 4.40 -10.05
N PRO A 53 -10.06 3.67 -10.95
CA PRO A 53 -9.03 4.27 -11.82
C PRO A 53 -9.50 5.46 -12.66
N LYS A 54 -10.79 5.52 -12.99
CA LYS A 54 -11.39 6.64 -13.74
C LYS A 54 -11.62 7.90 -12.88
N GLU A 55 -11.72 7.74 -11.57
CA GLU A 55 -12.02 8.80 -10.61
C GLU A 55 -10.75 9.31 -9.92
N GLU A 56 -9.81 8.40 -9.60
CA GLU A 56 -8.47 8.74 -9.12
C GLU A 56 -7.43 8.20 -10.11
N PRO A 57 -7.01 9.02 -11.10
CA PRO A 57 -6.19 8.56 -12.22
C PRO A 57 -4.76 8.17 -11.83
N MET A 58 -4.33 8.42 -10.59
CA MET A 58 -2.97 8.14 -10.10
C MET A 58 -2.88 6.88 -9.22
N LEU A 59 -3.95 6.07 -9.14
CA LEU A 59 -3.92 4.80 -8.37
C LEU A 59 -2.87 3.80 -8.85
N TRP A 60 -2.35 3.94 -10.07
CA TRP A 60 -1.30 3.08 -10.63
C TRP A 60 0.12 3.43 -10.14
N VAL A 61 0.33 4.64 -9.59
CA VAL A 61 1.68 5.12 -9.22
C VAL A 61 2.35 4.22 -8.19
N PRO A 62 1.66 3.78 -7.11
CA PRO A 62 2.27 2.87 -6.14
C PRO A 62 2.81 1.58 -6.77
N ASP A 63 2.10 1.00 -7.75
CA ASP A 63 2.54 -0.23 -8.42
C ASP A 63 3.77 0.02 -9.30
N ALA A 64 3.83 1.15 -10.01
CA ALA A 64 5.00 1.53 -10.79
C ALA A 64 6.24 1.74 -9.91
N VAL A 65 6.07 2.40 -8.75
CA VAL A 65 7.15 2.61 -7.77
C VAL A 65 7.60 1.27 -7.18
N ALA A 66 6.67 0.41 -6.77
CA ALA A 66 6.98 -0.92 -6.25
C ALA A 66 7.71 -1.78 -7.29
N GLY A 67 7.29 -1.72 -8.55
CA GLY A 67 7.96 -2.37 -9.67
C GLY A 67 9.40 -1.89 -9.86
N ALA A 68 9.63 -0.57 -9.84
CA ALA A 68 10.97 0.00 -9.97
C ALA A 68 11.90 -0.39 -8.80
N VAL A 69 11.41 -0.36 -7.57
CA VAL A 69 12.17 -0.81 -6.38
C VAL A 69 12.49 -2.30 -6.49
N SER A 70 11.52 -3.13 -6.88
CA SER A 70 11.71 -4.57 -7.05
C SER A 70 12.74 -4.91 -8.13
N ALA A 71 12.69 -4.23 -9.28
CA ALA A 71 13.64 -4.40 -10.38
C ALA A 71 15.08 -4.03 -9.96
N ALA A 72 15.24 -2.92 -9.23
CA ALA A 72 16.54 -2.52 -8.69
C ALA A 72 17.10 -3.55 -7.70
N ARG A 73 16.25 -4.20 -6.89
CA ARG A 73 16.65 -5.22 -5.91
C ARG A 73 17.05 -6.57 -6.55
N HIS A 74 16.43 -6.96 -7.67
CA HIS A 74 16.56 -8.33 -8.20
C HIS A 74 17.20 -8.43 -9.59
N ALA A 75 17.07 -7.41 -10.43
CA ALA A 75 17.41 -7.49 -11.87
C ALA A 75 18.57 -6.56 -12.28
N SER A 76 19.21 -5.87 -11.32
CA SER A 76 20.26 -4.86 -11.57
C SER A 76 19.79 -3.64 -12.41
N GLU A 77 18.48 -3.46 -12.59
CA GLU A 77 17.88 -2.30 -13.27
C GLU A 77 17.69 -1.14 -12.28
N VAL A 78 18.76 -0.38 -12.05
CA VAL A 78 18.79 0.65 -10.97
C VAL A 78 18.39 2.05 -11.42
N GLU A 79 18.40 2.33 -12.72
CA GLU A 79 18.25 3.69 -13.27
C GLU A 79 16.92 4.35 -12.86
N ILE A 80 15.80 3.62 -12.98
CA ILE A 80 14.47 4.14 -12.62
C ILE A 80 14.39 4.40 -11.11
N ARG A 81 14.95 3.52 -10.28
CA ARG A 81 14.99 3.72 -8.83
C ARG A 81 15.80 4.95 -8.43
N LEU A 82 16.93 5.20 -9.11
CA LEU A 82 17.74 6.40 -8.88
C LEU A 82 17.00 7.67 -9.27
N LEU A 83 16.23 7.65 -10.36
CA LEU A 83 15.40 8.79 -10.78
C LEU A 83 14.29 9.14 -9.79
N LEU A 84 13.73 8.15 -9.08
CA LEU A 84 12.76 8.37 -8.01
C LEU A 84 13.37 9.09 -6.79
N GLY A 85 14.68 8.97 -6.60
CA GLY A 85 15.44 9.71 -5.57
C GLY A 85 14.85 9.55 -4.16
N ASP A 86 14.78 10.68 -3.45
CA ASP A 86 14.28 10.78 -2.07
C ASP A 86 12.75 10.77 -1.97
N ALA A 87 12.03 10.70 -3.10
CA ALA A 87 10.57 10.56 -3.09
C ALA A 87 10.13 9.16 -2.64
N VAL A 88 11.07 8.21 -2.53
CA VAL A 88 10.81 6.82 -2.12
C VAL A 88 11.64 6.47 -0.90
N LEU A 89 10.94 6.20 0.21
CA LEU A 89 11.50 5.58 1.40
C LEU A 89 11.27 4.06 1.31
N GLU A 90 12.36 3.30 1.38
CA GLU A 90 12.30 1.84 1.48
C GLU A 90 12.47 1.41 2.93
N ILE A 91 11.55 0.56 3.40
CA ILE A 91 11.57 0.01 4.75
C ILE A 91 11.56 -1.51 4.61
N ASP A 92 12.62 -2.16 5.08
CA ASP A 92 12.68 -3.61 5.14
C ASP A 92 11.95 -4.11 6.38
N ILE A 93 11.03 -5.05 6.17
CA ILE A 93 10.18 -5.62 7.22
C ILE A 93 10.51 -7.10 7.33
N ASP A 94 11.06 -7.50 8.48
CA ASP A 94 11.28 -8.91 8.80
C ASP A 94 9.94 -9.60 9.10
N LEU A 95 9.59 -10.58 8.25
CA LEU A 95 8.43 -11.43 8.45
C LEU A 95 8.87 -12.63 9.31
N GLN A 96 8.53 -12.60 10.60
CA GLN A 96 8.65 -13.75 11.50
C GLN A 96 7.57 -14.79 11.24
#